data_AF-S3BYS0-F1
#
_entry.id   AF-S3BYS0-F1
#
_cell.length_a   1.000
_cell.length_b   1.000
_cell.length_c   1.000
_cell.angle_alpha   90.00
_cell.angle_beta   90.00
_cell.angle_gamma   90.00
#
_symmetry.space_group_name_H-M   'P 1'
#
loop_
_entity.id
_entity.type
_entity.pdbx_description
1 polymer ?
#
loop_
_entity_poly.entity_id
_entity_poly.type
_entity_poly.pdbx_seq_one_letter_code
_entity_poly.pdbx_strand_id
1 'polypeptide(L)'
;MIAAQTRTEVLTHHTGPKTQKQRGIITFGIAPNRQNPFAHAGHDAIFNTWRRFSRQVLYWAPGFIAGYYAINWAKHRNHYLNSKAGRAETAEHEE
;
A
#
# COMPACT_ATOMS: atom_id res chain seq x y z
N MET A 1 -18.63 36.74 -28.71
CA MET A 1 -17.37 35.98 -28.66
C MET A 1 -16.46 36.63 -27.63
N ILE A 2 -16.51 36.20 -26.37
CA ILE A 2 -15.63 36.71 -25.32
C ILE A 2 -14.84 35.50 -24.80
N ALA A 3 -13.54 35.50 -25.06
CA ALA A 3 -12.63 34.42 -24.71
C ALA A 3 -12.47 34.36 -23.18
N ALA A 4 -12.91 33.26 -22.58
CA ALA A 4 -12.56 32.92 -21.20
C ALA A 4 -11.11 32.45 -21.17
N GLN A 5 -10.20 33.37 -20.88
CA GLN A 5 -8.81 33.10 -20.55
C GLN A 5 -8.76 32.30 -19.24
N THR A 6 -8.82 30.97 -19.31
CA THR A 6 -8.56 30.09 -18.15
C THR A 6 -7.08 30.15 -17.80
N ARG A 7 -6.74 31.05 -16.87
CA ARG A 7 -5.42 31.16 -16.26
C ARG A 7 -5.12 29.90 -15.43
N THR A 8 -4.36 28.97 -15.98
CA THR A 8 -3.76 27.87 -15.24
C THR A 8 -2.58 28.40 -14.42
N GLU A 9 -2.81 28.83 -13.18
CA GLU A 9 -1.71 29.10 -12.26
C GLU A 9 -1.02 27.78 -11.89
N VAL A 10 0.18 27.57 -12.42
CA VAL A 10 1.09 26.49 -12.04
C VAL A 10 1.47 26.69 -10.57
N LEU A 11 0.93 25.82 -9.68
CA LEU A 11 1.08 25.88 -8.22
C LEU A 11 2.44 25.35 -7.70
N THR A 12 3.48 25.34 -8.52
CA THR A 12 4.79 24.81 -8.14
C THR A 12 5.89 25.82 -8.45
N HIS A 13 6.29 26.60 -7.45
CA HIS A 13 7.53 27.38 -7.49
C HIS A 13 8.67 26.50 -6.95
N HIS A 14 9.69 26.29 -7.78
CA HIS A 14 10.83 25.39 -7.51
C HIS A 14 11.83 25.96 -6.49
N THR A 15 11.72 27.23 -6.13
CA THR A 15 12.68 27.93 -5.24
C THR A 15 11.99 28.81 -4.20
N GLY A 16 10.88 28.35 -3.62
CA GLY A 16 10.23 29.06 -2.51
C GLY A 16 8.75 28.77 -2.47
N PRO A 17 8.22 28.25 -1.35
CA PRO A 17 6.89 27.67 -1.38
C PRO A 17 5.78 28.71 -1.20
N LYS A 18 4.67 28.55 -1.93
CA LYS A 18 3.37 29.16 -1.57
C LYS A 18 2.83 28.43 -0.32
N THR A 19 3.45 28.62 0.84
CA THR A 19 2.90 28.15 2.13
C THR A 19 2.06 29.25 2.76
N GLN A 20 1.09 28.86 3.59
CA GLN A 20 0.41 29.79 4.48
C GLN A 20 1.44 30.55 5.33
N LYS A 21 1.20 31.84 5.63
CA LYS A 21 2.13 32.66 6.42
C LYS A 21 2.38 32.02 7.79
N GLN A 22 3.58 31.48 8.01
CA GLN A 22 4.01 30.92 9.29
C GLN A 22 4.66 32.04 10.12
N ARG A 23 4.23 32.23 11.38
CA ARG A 23 4.86 33.15 12.34
C ARG A 23 5.07 32.42 13.66
N GLY A 24 6.22 32.64 14.31
CA GLY A 24 6.49 32.14 15.67
C GLY A 24 6.93 30.67 15.80
N ILE A 25 7.20 29.98 14.69
CA ILE A 25 7.73 28.60 14.74
C ILE A 25 9.25 28.67 14.78
N ILE A 26 9.86 28.17 15.86
CA ILE A 26 11.32 28.07 16.01
C ILE A 26 11.69 26.59 15.93
N THR A 27 12.48 26.22 14.93
CA THR A 27 12.96 24.85 14.73
C THR A 27 14.44 24.77 15.07
N PHE A 28 14.79 23.86 15.95
CA PHE A 28 16.18 23.56 16.28
C PHE A 28 16.63 22.28 15.58
N GLY A 29 17.88 22.23 15.14
CA GLY A 29 18.47 21.06 14.51
C GLY A 29 19.93 20.89 14.92
N ILE A 30 20.40 19.65 14.95
CA ILE A 30 21.81 19.30 15.22
C ILE A 30 22.43 18.79 13.91
N ALA A 31 23.69 19.18 13.65
CA ALA A 31 24.43 18.71 12.49
C ALA A 31 24.43 17.17 12.39
N PRO A 32 24.13 16.57 11.22
CA PRO A 32 24.06 15.11 11.04
C PRO A 32 25.34 14.38 11.43
N ASN A 33 26.50 15.01 11.21
CA ASN A 33 27.82 14.47 11.52
C ASN A 33 28.04 14.22 13.03
N ARG A 34 27.18 14.81 13.89
CA ARG A 34 27.21 14.65 15.34
C ARG A 34 26.10 13.72 15.87
N GLN A 35 25.29 13.14 15.00
CA GLN A 35 24.26 12.17 15.36
C GLN A 35 24.72 10.76 15.02
N ASN A 36 24.37 9.77 15.84
CA ASN A 36 24.56 8.37 15.49
C ASN A 36 23.34 7.92 14.64
N PRO A 37 23.53 7.56 13.36
CA PRO A 37 22.43 7.29 12.43
C PRO A 37 21.59 6.06 12.78
N PHE A 38 22.11 5.14 13.60
CA PHE A 38 21.41 3.94 14.03
C PHE A 38 21.15 3.90 15.53
N ALA A 39 21.35 5.01 16.24
CA ALA A 39 21.01 5.09 17.66
C ALA A 39 19.53 4.70 17.86
N HIS A 40 19.29 3.77 18.79
CA HIS A 40 17.95 3.25 19.14
C HIS A 40 17.17 2.54 18.03
N ALA A 41 17.77 2.28 16.87
CA ALA A 41 17.11 1.57 15.77
C ALA A 41 16.63 0.16 16.17
N GLY A 42 17.37 -0.54 17.04
CA GLY A 42 17.01 -1.89 17.48
C GLY A 42 15.78 -1.95 18.37
N HIS A 43 15.67 -1.07 19.37
CA HIS A 43 14.55 -1.09 20.33
C HIS A 43 13.36 -0.27 19.82
N ASP A 44 13.58 0.96 19.34
CA ASP A 44 12.48 1.89 19.04
C ASP A 44 11.84 1.62 17.68
N ALA A 45 12.62 1.15 16.69
CA ALA A 45 12.08 0.91 15.35
C ALA A 45 11.14 -0.32 15.33
N ILE A 46 11.42 -1.36 16.12
CA ILE A 46 10.58 -2.57 16.16
C ILE A 46 9.19 -2.22 16.68
N PHE A 47 9.10 -1.60 17.86
CA PHE A 47 7.80 -1.24 18.45
C PHE A 47 7.07 -0.18 17.64
N ASN A 48 7.78 0.80 17.07
CA ASN A 48 7.17 1.80 16.19
C ASN A 48 6.63 1.17 14.89
N THR A 49 7.33 0.19 14.32
CA THR A 49 6.89 -0.51 13.11
C THR A 49 5.67 -1.37 13.39
N TRP A 50 5.67 -2.15 14.48
CA TRP A 50 4.50 -2.94 14.89
C TRP A 50 3.24 -2.08 15.11
N ARG A 51 3.38 -0.95 15.81
CA ARG A 51 2.27 -0.01 16.04
C ARG A 51 1.70 0.55 14.72
N ARG A 52 2.54 0.77 13.71
CA ARG A 52 2.11 1.25 12.39
C ARG A 52 1.46 0.13 11.57
N PHE A 53 2.06 -1.06 11.59
CA PHE A 53 1.57 -2.24 10.87
C PHE A 53 0.20 -2.71 11.37
N SER A 54 0.02 -2.80 12.69
CA SER A 54 -1.22 -3.27 13.33
C SER A 54 -2.45 -2.43 12.96
N ARG A 55 -2.28 -1.13 12.68
CA ARG A 55 -3.36 -0.25 12.23
C ARG A 55 -3.76 -0.47 10.77
N GLN A 56 -2.90 -1.09 9.97
CA GLN A 56 -3.11 -1.26 8.53
C GLN A 56 -3.43 -2.70 8.15
N VAL A 57 -2.94 -3.68 8.91
CA VAL A 57 -3.07 -5.11 8.60
C VAL A 57 -4.53 -5.52 8.39
N LEU A 58 -5.46 -4.98 9.16
CA LEU A 58 -6.88 -5.34 9.04
C LEU A 58 -7.56 -4.81 7.78
N TYR A 59 -6.98 -3.82 7.09
CA TYR A 59 -7.57 -3.30 5.85
C TYR A 59 -7.24 -4.15 4.64
N TRP A 60 -6.00 -4.64 4.54
CA TRP A 60 -5.56 -5.40 3.38
C TRP A 60 -5.51 -6.91 3.62
N ALA A 61 -5.20 -7.37 4.84
CA ALA A 61 -5.06 -8.80 5.12
C ALA A 61 -6.32 -9.62 4.77
N PRO A 62 -7.57 -9.15 5.01
CA PRO A 62 -8.75 -9.89 4.58
C PRO A 62 -8.79 -10.13 3.07
N GLY A 63 -8.40 -9.14 2.26
CA GLY A 63 -8.34 -9.27 0.80
C GLY A 63 -7.31 -10.30 0.35
N PHE A 64 -6.13 -10.30 0.97
CA PHE A 64 -5.09 -11.29 0.66
C PHE A 64 -5.48 -12.71 1.10
N ILE A 65 -6.10 -12.86 2.27
CA ILE A 65 -6.59 -14.14 2.78
C ILE A 65 -7.67 -14.69 1.83
N ALA A 66 -8.65 -13.87 1.45
CA ALA A 66 -9.69 -14.26 0.50
C ALA A 66 -9.10 -14.69 -0.84
N GLY A 67 -8.14 -13.93 -1.37
CA GLY A 67 -7.43 -14.27 -2.61
C GLY A 67 -6.68 -15.60 -2.53
N TYR A 68 -6.00 -15.87 -1.41
CA TYR A 68 -5.30 -17.13 -1.18
C TYR A 68 -6.27 -18.32 -1.19
N TYR A 69 -7.40 -18.21 -0.50
CA TYR A 69 -8.42 -19.27 -0.50
C TYR A 69 -9.05 -19.46 -1.89
N ALA A 70 -9.36 -18.39 -2.61
CA ALA A 70 -9.90 -18.47 -3.96
C ALA A 70 -8.95 -19.20 -4.93
N ILE A 71 -7.65 -18.87 -4.87
CA ILE A 71 -6.64 -19.51 -5.72
C ILE A 71 -6.47 -20.99 -5.35
N ASN A 72 -6.45 -21.34 -4.06
CA ASN A 72 -6.35 -22.74 -3.64
C ASN A 72 -7.56 -23.56 -4.06
N TRP A 73 -8.77 -23.02 -3.90
CA TRP A 73 -9.99 -23.64 -4.40
C TRP A 73 -9.92 -23.85 -5.92
N ALA A 74 -9.52 -22.81 -6.67
CA ALA A 74 -9.39 -22.88 -8.12
C ALA A 74 -8.38 -23.94 -8.56
N LYS A 75 -7.22 -24.05 -7.88
CA LYS A 75 -6.22 -25.08 -8.15
C LYS A 75 -6.75 -26.48 -7.91
N HIS A 76 -7.38 -26.73 -6.75
CA HIS A 76 -7.97 -28.04 -6.45
C HIS A 76 -9.07 -28.41 -7.44
N ARG A 77 -9.96 -27.47 -7.77
CA ARG A 77 -11.03 -27.70 -8.76
C ARG A 77 -10.46 -27.98 -10.15
N ASN A 78 -9.44 -27.25 -10.58
CA ASN A 78 -8.78 -27.47 -11.86
C ASN A 78 -8.10 -28.85 -11.93
N HIS A 79 -7.39 -29.26 -10.88
CA HIS A 79 -6.78 -30.59 -10.81
C HIS A 79 -7.84 -31.70 -10.81
N TYR A 80 -8.96 -31.50 -10.11
CA TYR A 80 -10.06 -32.46 -10.09
C TYR A 80 -10.69 -32.65 -11.47
N LEU A 81 -11.02 -31.56 -12.16
CA LEU A 81 -11.62 -31.60 -13.51
C LEU A 81 -10.71 -32.27 -14.54
N ASN A 82 -9.39 -32.08 -14.43
CA ASN A 82 -8.42 -32.72 -15.31
C ASN A 82 -8.07 -34.17 -14.88
N SER A 83 -8.62 -34.65 -13.77
CA SER A 83 -8.42 -36.03 -13.30
C SER A 83 -9.30 -37.02 -14.07
N LYS A 84 -8.99 -38.32 -13.97
CA LYS A 84 -9.79 -39.36 -14.62
C LYS A 84 -11.23 -39.42 -14.10
N ALA A 85 -11.44 -39.23 -12.79
CA ALA A 85 -12.76 -39.19 -12.18
C ALA A 85 -13.57 -37.97 -12.65
N GLY A 86 -12.96 -36.78 -12.68
CA GLY A 86 -13.62 -35.55 -13.15
C GLY A 86 -14.01 -35.59 -14.64
N ARG A 87 -13.21 -36.28 -15.47
CA ARG A 87 -13.57 -36.51 -16.89
C ARG A 87 -14.73 -37.50 -17.05
N ALA A 88 -14.84 -38.51 -16.20
CA ALA A 88 -15.97 -39.45 -16.22
C ALA A 88 -17.28 -38.76 -15.80
N GLU A 89 -17.27 -37.94 -14.74
CA GLU A 89 -18.44 -37.17 -14.31
C GLU A 89 -18.87 -36.11 -15.33
N THR A 90 -17.93 -35.46 -16.02
CA THR A 90 -18.27 -34.49 -17.07
C THR A 90 -18.89 -35.20 -18.29
N ALA A 91 -18.40 -36.39 -18.64
CA ALA A 91 -18.94 -37.19 -19.73
C ALA A 91 -20.34 -37.74 -19.41
N GLU A 92 -20.63 -38.14 -18.16
CA GLU A 92 -21.98 -38.54 -17.71
C GLU A 92 -22.98 -37.39 -17.69
N HIS A 93 -22.52 -36.14 -17.56
CA HIS A 93 -23.39 -34.95 -17.56
C HIS A 93 -23.68 -34.38 -18.96
N GLU A 94 -22.99 -34.83 -20.00
CA GLU A 94 -23.19 -34.42 -21.39
C GLU A 94 -24.13 -35.35 -22.19
N GLU A 95 -24.54 -36.49 -21.62
CA GLU A 95 -25.64 -37.35 -22.13
C GLU A 95 -26.99 -37.03 -21.45
#